data_AF-A0A538U8C5-F1
#
_entry.id   AF-A0A538U8C5-F1
#
_cell.length_a   1.000
_cell.length_b   1.000
_cell.length_c   1.000
_cell.angle_alpha   90.00
_cell.angle_beta   90.00
_cell.angle_gamma   90.00
#
_symmetry.space_group_name_H-M   'P 1'
#
loop_
_entity.id
_entity.type
_entity.pdbx_description
1 polymer ?
#
loop_
_entity_poly.entity_id
_entity_poly.type
_entity_poly.pdbx_seq_one_letter_code
_entity_poly.pdbx_strand_id
1 'polypeptide(L)'
;MLIASLVAAAHWPVLRAQALSFDDDAFVTRNPLVTHPGWSSVGRFFGEVLSPTTVRGYYLPLSMTSLMLDDAMGGRPDDLRVFHRTSLALHVMNVVLVVLILHRLFGALLPAAIAGLAFGL
;
A
#
# COMPACT_ATOMS: atom_id res chain seq x y z
N MET A 1 19.57 2.85 -6.60
CA MET A 1 19.68 1.44 -6.17
C MET A 1 19.90 1.33 -4.67
N LEU A 2 20.95 1.93 -4.09
CA LEU A 2 21.23 1.86 -2.64
C LEU A 2 20.04 2.24 -1.73
N ILE A 3 19.41 3.40 -1.95
CA ILE A 3 18.26 3.86 -1.14
C ILE A 3 17.11 2.85 -1.15
N ALA A 4 16.74 2.37 -2.33
CA ALA A 4 15.68 1.37 -2.50
C ALA A 4 16.00 0.08 -1.72
N SER A 5 17.25 -0.39 -1.78
CA SER A 5 17.69 -1.58 -1.05
C SER A 5 17.65 -1.37 0.47
N LEU A 6 18.05 -0.19 0.97
CA LEU A 6 18.01 0.12 2.40
C LEU A 6 16.57 0.14 2.93
N VAL A 7 15.65 0.80 2.22
CA VAL A 7 14.23 0.84 2.59
C VAL A 7 13.61 -0.57 2.52
N ALA A 8 13.87 -1.32 1.45
CA ALA A 8 13.37 -2.68 1.32
C ALA A 8 13.89 -3.60 2.43
N ALA A 9 15.15 -3.46 2.83
CA ALA A 9 15.74 -4.23 3.92
C ALA A 9 15.14 -3.85 5.28
N ALA A 10 14.96 -2.55 5.55
CA ALA A 10 14.38 -2.07 6.81
C ALA A 10 12.94 -2.58 7.00
N HIS A 11 12.14 -2.60 5.93
CA HIS A 11 10.74 -3.04 5.95
C HIS A 11 10.54 -4.53 5.63
N TRP A 12 11.60 -5.29 5.35
CA TRP A 12 11.51 -6.72 5.01
C TRP A 12 10.68 -7.57 5.99
N PRO A 13 10.72 -7.34 7.33
CA PRO A 13 9.90 -8.09 8.28
C PRO A 13 8.39 -8.00 8.03
N VAL A 14 7.89 -6.97 7.33
CA VAL A 14 6.46 -6.79 7.03
C VAL A 14 5.89 -7.99 6.26
N LEU A 15 6.71 -8.68 5.46
CA LEU A 15 6.28 -9.86 4.69
C LEU A 15 5.84 -11.05 5.56
N ARG A 16 6.05 -10.98 6.88
CA ARG A 16 5.62 -11.97 7.87
C ARG A 16 4.62 -11.43 8.89
N ALA A 17 4.31 -10.13 8.83
CA ALA A 17 3.32 -9.51 9.71
C ALA A 17 1.92 -10.05 9.42
N GLN A 18 1.06 -10.03 10.44
CA GLN A 18 -0.33 -10.49 10.37
C GLN A 18 -1.27 -9.38 10.80
N ALA A 19 -2.50 -9.42 10.28
CA ALA A 19 -3.59 -8.58 10.74
C ALA A 19 -4.09 -9.10 12.09
N LEU A 20 -4.17 -8.22 13.08
CA LEU A 20 -4.54 -8.58 14.45
C LEU A 20 -5.63 -7.67 15.03
N SER A 21 -5.73 -6.40 14.61
CA SER A 21 -6.58 -5.42 15.33
C SER A 21 -6.86 -4.13 14.56
N PHE A 22 -7.52 -3.17 15.23
CA PHE A 22 -7.93 -1.87 14.70
C PHE A 22 -8.88 -1.96 13.50
N ASP A 23 -8.41 -1.67 12.30
CA ASP A 23 -9.19 -1.52 11.08
C ASP A 23 -8.93 -2.64 10.07
N ASP A 24 -8.11 -3.64 10.43
CA ASP A 24 -7.82 -4.81 9.59
C ASP A 24 -9.10 -5.48 9.03
N ASP A 25 -10.16 -5.53 9.85
CA ASP A 25 -11.48 -6.04 9.49
C ASP A 25 -12.15 -5.26 8.36
N ALA A 26 -11.98 -3.94 8.35
CA ALA A 26 -12.52 -3.06 7.33
C ALA A 26 -11.69 -3.11 6.04
N PHE A 27 -10.40 -3.40 6.12
CA PHE A 27 -9.51 -3.43 4.95
C PHE A 27 -9.45 -4.81 4.29
N VAL A 28 -9.28 -5.89 5.04
CA VAL A 28 -9.03 -7.23 4.48
C VAL A 28 -9.83 -8.32 5.20
N THR A 29 -9.62 -8.54 6.50
CA THR A 29 -10.00 -9.80 7.17
C THR A 29 -11.51 -10.06 7.21
N ARG A 30 -12.34 -9.01 7.18
CA ARG A 30 -13.81 -9.11 7.12
C ARG A 30 -14.43 -8.21 6.04
N ASN A 31 -13.68 -7.93 4.98
CA ASN A 31 -14.14 -7.09 3.89
C ASN A 31 -14.48 -7.91 2.63
N PRO A 32 -15.76 -8.24 2.40
CA PRO A 32 -16.18 -9.02 1.22
C PRO A 32 -15.98 -8.27 -0.10
N LEU A 33 -15.83 -6.94 -0.10
CA LEU A 33 -15.53 -6.19 -1.32
C LEU A 33 -14.08 -6.41 -1.77
N VAL A 34 -13.20 -6.80 -0.86
CA VAL A 34 -11.81 -7.17 -1.15
C VAL A 34 -11.69 -8.68 -1.37
N THR A 35 -12.25 -9.49 -0.46
CA THR A 35 -12.06 -10.96 -0.48
C THR A 35 -12.91 -11.69 -1.50
N HIS A 36 -13.87 -11.01 -2.16
CA HIS A 36 -14.59 -11.51 -3.33
C HIS A 36 -14.38 -10.55 -4.51
N PRO A 37 -13.22 -10.63 -5.20
CA PRO A 37 -12.88 -9.70 -6.26
C PRO A 37 -13.92 -9.64 -7.38
N GLY A 38 -14.30 -8.43 -7.78
CA GLY A 38 -15.29 -8.24 -8.83
C GLY A 38 -15.48 -6.78 -9.22
N TRP A 39 -15.94 -6.55 -10.46
CA TRP A 39 -16.21 -5.22 -10.98
C TRP A 39 -17.29 -4.46 -10.20
N SER A 40 -18.24 -5.17 -9.59
CA SER A 40 -19.23 -4.56 -8.69
C SER A 40 -18.57 -3.93 -7.46
N SER A 41 -17.60 -4.61 -6.84
CA SER A 41 -16.82 -4.08 -5.72
C SER A 41 -16.01 -2.85 -6.12
N VAL A 42 -15.37 -2.86 -7.29
CA VAL A 42 -14.68 -1.68 -7.85
C VAL A 42 -15.66 -0.52 -8.03
N GLY A 43 -16.82 -0.75 -8.64
CA GLY A 43 -17.85 0.27 -8.80
C GLY A 43 -18.29 0.90 -7.47
N ARG A 44 -18.38 0.09 -6.41
CA ARG A 44 -18.68 0.59 -5.06
C ARG A 44 -17.54 1.42 -4.48
N PHE A 45 -16.29 0.95 -4.56
CA PHE A 45 -15.14 1.70 -4.07
C PHE A 45 -15.05 3.10 -4.68
N PHE A 46 -15.30 3.23 -5.98
CA PHE A 46 -15.26 4.52 -6.69
C PHE A 46 -16.57 5.32 -6.58
N GLY A 47 -17.69 4.69 -6.24
CA GLY A 47 -19.00 5.35 -6.12
C GLY A 47 -19.31 5.88 -4.72
N GLU A 48 -18.80 5.22 -3.66
CA GLU A 48 -19.10 5.54 -2.26
C GLU A 48 -18.22 6.68 -1.71
N VAL A 49 -18.31 7.87 -2.32
CA VAL A 49 -17.39 8.99 -2.03
C VAL A 49 -17.55 9.56 -0.62
N LEU A 50 -18.77 9.87 -0.20
CA LEU A 50 -19.04 10.55 1.08
C LEU A 50 -19.24 9.57 2.25
N SER A 51 -19.71 8.36 1.95
CA SER A 51 -20.07 7.35 2.95
C SER A 51 -19.57 5.96 2.54
N PRO A 52 -18.25 5.71 2.56
CA PRO A 52 -17.69 4.39 2.29
C PRO A 52 -18.26 3.33 3.25
N THR A 53 -18.65 2.18 2.71
CA THR A 53 -19.29 1.11 3.47
C THR A 53 -18.33 0.19 4.22
N THR A 54 -17.06 0.17 3.82
CA THR A 54 -16.02 -0.66 4.44
C THR A 54 -15.18 0.18 5.40
N VAL A 55 -14.37 1.10 4.87
CA VAL A 55 -13.48 1.97 5.64
C VAL A 55 -14.17 3.30 5.90
N ARG A 56 -14.98 3.35 6.96
CA ARG A 56 -15.81 4.52 7.29
C ARG A 56 -14.96 5.78 7.46
N GLY A 57 -15.34 6.84 6.77
CA GLY A 57 -14.67 8.15 6.83
C GLY A 57 -13.49 8.32 5.88
N TYR A 58 -13.11 7.29 5.10
CA TYR A 58 -11.98 7.36 4.18
C TYR A 58 -12.36 6.91 2.76
N TYR A 59 -12.33 7.86 1.82
CA TYR A 59 -12.46 7.55 0.40
C TYR A 59 -11.13 7.03 -0.17
N LEU A 60 -10.99 5.70 -0.26
CA LEU A 60 -9.74 5.00 -0.61
C LEU A 60 -9.90 4.06 -1.82
N PRO A 61 -10.49 4.49 -2.95
CA PRO A 61 -10.87 3.58 -4.03
C PRO A 61 -9.69 2.79 -4.61
N LEU A 62 -8.55 3.46 -4.80
CA LEU A 62 -7.34 2.84 -5.36
C LEU A 62 -6.71 1.85 -4.38
N SER A 63 -6.63 2.20 -3.10
CA SER A 63 -6.09 1.30 -2.08
C SER A 63 -6.95 0.06 -1.93
N MET A 64 -8.27 0.21 -1.85
CA MET A 64 -9.20 -0.93 -1.75
C MET A 64 -9.16 -1.81 -3.00
N THR A 65 -9.03 -1.21 -4.19
CA THR A 65 -8.87 -1.96 -5.44
C THR A 65 -7.52 -2.69 -5.48
N SER A 66 -6.44 -2.09 -4.99
CA SER A 66 -5.13 -2.76 -4.88
C SER A 66 -5.21 -3.99 -3.98
N LEU A 67 -5.82 -3.85 -2.79
CA LEU A 67 -6.02 -4.98 -1.88
C LEU A 67 -6.88 -6.08 -2.53
N MET A 68 -7.94 -5.70 -3.26
CA MET A 68 -8.78 -6.65 -3.99
C MET A 68 -7.99 -7.41 -5.08
N LEU A 69 -7.03 -6.74 -5.75
CA LEU A 69 -6.13 -7.39 -6.70
C LEU A 69 -5.16 -8.34 -6.00
N ASP A 70 -4.65 -7.98 -4.83
CA ASP A 70 -3.79 -8.85 -4.02
C ASP A 70 -4.53 -10.12 -3.58
N ASP A 71 -5.80 -10.02 -3.19
CA ASP A 71 -6.66 -11.18 -2.91
C ASP A 71 -6.87 -12.06 -4.16
N ALA A 72 -7.13 -11.43 -5.31
CA ALA A 72 -7.24 -12.13 -6.60
C ALA A 72 -5.93 -12.85 -7.01
N MET A 73 -4.78 -12.33 -6.57
CA MET A 73 -3.46 -12.94 -6.77
C MET A 73 -3.13 -14.05 -5.75
N GLY A 74 -4.06 -14.37 -4.84
CA GLY A 74 -3.93 -15.45 -3.87
C GLY A 74 -3.61 -15.00 -2.44
N GLY A 75 -3.64 -13.70 -2.13
CA GLY A 75 -3.58 -13.22 -0.76
C GLY A 75 -4.77 -13.69 0.06
N ARG A 76 -4.59 -14.05 1.32
CA ARG A 76 -5.68 -14.48 2.21
C ARG A 76 -5.59 -13.81 3.57
N PRO A 77 -6.69 -13.67 4.33
CA PRO A 77 -6.67 -13.11 5.67
C PRO A 77 -5.70 -13.80 6.64
N ASP A 78 -5.42 -15.09 6.45
CA ASP A 78 -4.47 -15.90 7.23
C ASP A 78 -3.03 -15.90 6.67
N ASP A 79 -2.83 -15.43 5.43
CA ASP A 79 -1.51 -15.20 4.83
C ASP A 79 -1.49 -13.88 4.05
N LEU A 80 -1.09 -12.81 4.75
CA LEU A 80 -1.04 -11.46 4.18
C LEU A 80 0.17 -11.17 3.28
N ARG A 81 1.01 -12.17 3.01
CA ARG A 81 2.28 -11.96 2.33
C ARG A 81 2.13 -11.34 0.94
N VAL A 82 1.06 -11.65 0.21
CA VAL A 82 0.79 -11.07 -1.11
C VAL A 82 0.50 -9.58 -1.00
N PHE A 83 -0.38 -9.16 -0.08
CA PHE A 83 -0.70 -7.75 0.19
C PHE A 83 0.55 -6.98 0.61
N HIS A 84 1.32 -7.53 1.55
CA HIS A 84 2.53 -6.88 2.05
C HIS A 84 3.63 -6.77 0.99
N ARG A 85 3.73 -7.74 0.06
CA ARG A 85 4.66 -7.64 -1.07
C ARG A 85 4.31 -6.46 -1.97
N THR A 86 3.04 -6.31 -2.32
CA THR A 86 2.57 -5.21 -3.17
C THR A 86 2.77 -3.86 -2.47
N SER A 87 2.35 -3.74 -1.20
CA SER A 87 2.56 -2.51 -0.41
C SER A 87 4.04 -2.15 -0.27
N LEU A 88 4.92 -3.12 0.01
CA LEU A 88 6.36 -2.88 0.11
C LEU A 88 6.95 -2.42 -1.24
N ALA A 89 6.55 -3.04 -2.35
CA ALA A 89 6.99 -2.63 -3.67
C ALA A 89 6.56 -1.19 -4.01
N LEU A 90 5.30 -0.85 -3.71
CA LEU A 90 4.78 0.51 -3.89
C LEU A 90 5.49 1.53 -3.00
N HIS A 91 5.78 1.19 -1.73
CA HIS A 91 6.52 2.06 -0.82
C HIS A 91 7.93 2.35 -1.31
N VAL A 92 8.68 1.31 -1.69
CA VAL A 92 10.04 1.46 -2.24
C VAL A 92 10.02 2.29 -3.53
N MET A 93 9.03 2.06 -4.40
CA MET A 93 8.86 2.85 -5.62
C MET A 93 8.58 4.33 -5.29
N ASN A 94 7.70 4.61 -4.32
CA ASN A 94 7.40 5.97 -3.89
C ASN A 94 8.62 6.68 -3.32
N VAL A 95 9.45 6.00 -2.52
CA VAL A 95 10.72 6.56 -2.04
C VAL A 95 11.63 6.95 -3.20
N VAL A 96 11.78 6.08 -4.20
CA VAL A 96 12.57 6.37 -5.40
C VAL A 96 11.99 7.58 -6.16
N LEU A 97 10.67 7.63 -6.34
CA LEU A 97 10.01 8.75 -6.99
C LEU A 97 10.21 10.08 -6.24
N VAL A 98 10.13 10.08 -4.92
CA VAL A 98 10.43 11.26 -4.08
C VAL A 98 11.85 11.76 -4.32
N VAL A 99 12.85 10.86 -4.31
CA VAL A 99 14.25 11.23 -4.60
C VAL A 99 14.38 11.81 -6.02
N LEU A 100 13.76 11.17 -7.01
CA LEU A 100 13.82 11.62 -8.41
C LEU A 100 13.17 13.00 -8.59
N ILE A 101 12.00 13.23 -7.99
CA ILE A 101 11.28 14.51 -8.06
C ILE A 101 12.10 15.61 -7.38
N LEU A 102 12.60 15.38 -6.17
CA LEU A 102 13.40 16.37 -5.44
C LEU A 102 14.71 16.69 -6.18
N HIS A 103 15.39 15.67 -6.71
CA HIS A 103 16.59 15.91 -7.51
C HIS A 103 16.26 16.69 -8.79
N ARG A 104 15.14 16.40 -9.46
CA ARG A 104 14.71 17.08 -10.68
C ARG A 104 14.33 18.54 -10.45
N LEU A 105 13.83 18.87 -9.26
CA LEU A 105 13.42 20.23 -8.87
C LEU A 105 14.59 21.07 -8.38
N PHE A 106 15.50 20.51 -7.58
CA PHE A 106 16.53 21.27 -6.88
C PHE A 106 17.97 21.01 -7.37
N GLY A 107 18.18 20.02 -8.24
CA GLY A 107 19.48 19.67 -8.81
C GLY A 107 20.48 19.02 -7.83
N ALA A 108 20.14 18.95 -6.53
CA ALA A 108 21.03 18.42 -5.50
C ALA A 108 20.65 16.98 -5.12
N LEU A 109 21.52 16.02 -5.45
CA LEU A 109 21.25 14.59 -5.23
C LEU A 109 21.28 14.20 -3.74
N LEU A 110 22.25 14.70 -2.98
CA LEU A 110 22.41 14.33 -1.57
C LEU A 110 21.23 14.78 -0.69
N PRO A 111 20.76 16.04 -0.74
CA PRO A 111 19.56 16.45 -0.01
C PRO A 111 18.31 15.66 -0.43
N ALA A 112 18.14 15.38 -1.72
CA ALA A 112 17.04 14.55 -2.22
C ALA A 112 17.11 13.11 -1.66
N ALA A 113 18.31 12.52 -1.60
CA ALA A 113 18.54 11.21 -1.03
C ALA A 113 18.24 11.16 0.47
N ILE A 114 18.68 12.16 1.24
CA ILE A 114 18.39 12.28 2.68
C ILE A 114 16.88 12.42 2.91
N ALA A 115 16.20 13.29 2.16
CA ALA A 115 14.76 13.46 2.27
C ALA A 115 13.99 12.18 1.90
N GLY A 116 14.43 11.47 0.84
CA GLY A 116 13.85 10.19 0.47
C GLY A 116 14.04 9.10 1.52
N LEU A 117 15.22 9.04 2.17
CA LEU A 117 15.44 8.13 3.29
C LEU A 117 14.59 8.50 4.50
N ALA A 118 14.46 9.80 4.83
CA ALA A 118 13.59 10.27 5.91
C ALA A 118 12.10 9.99 5.67
N PHE A 119 11.68 9.91 4.40
CA PHE A 119 10.34 9.49 4.02
C PHE A 119 10.16 7.97 4.07
N GLY A 120 11.21 7.21 3.75
CA GLY A 120 11.14 5.77 3.55
C GLY A 120 11.42 4.91 4.78
N LEU A 121 12.22 5.39 5.72
CA LEU A 121 12.61 4.73 6.97
C LEU A 121 11.73 5.17 8.13
#